data_AF-A0A9P7FMB9-F1
#
_entry.id   AF-A0A9P7FMB9-F1
#
_cell.length_a   1.000
_cell.length_b   1.000
_cell.length_c   1.000
_cell.angle_alpha   90.00
_cell.angle_beta   90.00
_cell.angle_gamma   90.00
#
_symmetry.space_group_name_H-M   'P 1'
#
loop_
_entity.id
_entity.type
_entity.pdbx_description
1 polymer ?
#
loop_
_entity_poly.entity_id
_entity_poly.type
_entity_poly.pdbx_seq_one_letter_code
_entity_poly.pdbx_strand_id
1 'polypeptide(L)'
;MHNIFAHQSELVESEDAPAILKETQSYAPAVPSWVCLTKHPYNGDLAYVKDYDVWGAKVLVVPCLHLNPGAPPVQPGKRKRTTSLAQRKHAGHVEKCLFDHHQIIDIYGESTLKHRNQVFVFKQNIYEDGYLELQTDDFSSEAVIPLTNKLALSKNAKAISDDFME
;
A
#
# COMPACT_ATOMS: atom_id res chain seq x y z
N MET A 1 -36.21 15.40 4.12
CA MET A 1 -35.01 15.30 3.27
C MET A 1 -35.45 14.79 1.92
N HIS A 2 -35.47 15.62 0.89
CA HIS A 2 -35.92 15.24 -0.45
C HIS A 2 -34.70 15.25 -1.38
N ASN A 3 -34.15 14.07 -1.68
CA ASN A 3 -33.01 13.91 -2.59
C ASN A 3 -33.44 13.71 -4.05
N ILE A 4 -34.68 14.08 -4.39
CA ILE A 4 -35.24 13.93 -5.73
C ILE A 4 -35.75 15.28 -6.19
N PHE A 5 -35.17 15.80 -7.27
CA PHE A 5 -35.60 17.04 -7.90
C PHE A 5 -36.59 16.72 -9.01
N ALA A 6 -37.89 16.75 -8.69
CA ALA A 6 -38.98 16.37 -9.60
C ALA A 6 -39.05 17.19 -10.91
N HIS A 7 -38.37 18.34 -10.97
CA HIS A 7 -38.34 19.22 -12.14
C HIS A 7 -37.07 19.10 -12.99
N GLN A 8 -36.15 18.21 -12.64
CA GLN A 8 -34.92 17.93 -13.40
C GLN A 8 -34.97 16.48 -13.92
N SER A 9 -35.80 16.25 -14.93
CA SER A 9 -35.78 15.00 -15.70
C SER A 9 -35.50 15.34 -17.15
N GLU A 10 -34.59 14.59 -17.76
CA GLU A 10 -34.20 14.72 -19.16
C GLU A 10 -34.66 13.46 -19.88
N LEU A 11 -35.26 13.62 -21.06
CA LEU A 11 -35.66 12.51 -21.90
C LEU A 11 -34.40 11.92 -22.54
N VAL A 12 -34.19 10.62 -22.36
CA VAL A 12 -33.11 9.88 -23.05
C VAL A 12 -33.71 9.24 -24.29
N GLU A 13 -33.13 9.52 -25.45
CA GLU A 13 -33.52 8.92 -26.72
C GLU A 13 -33.19 7.41 -26.76
N SER A 14 -33.96 6.65 -27.52
CA SER A 14 -33.84 5.17 -27.55
C SER A 14 -32.46 4.69 -28.04
N GLU A 15 -31.80 5.49 -28.87
CA GLU A 15 -30.44 5.26 -29.37
C GLU A 15 -29.35 5.40 -28.30
N ASP A 16 -29.58 6.23 -27.28
CA ASP A 16 -28.63 6.49 -26.19
C ASP A 16 -28.82 5.57 -24.98
N ALA A 17 -30.00 4.95 -24.85
CA ALA A 17 -30.31 4.03 -23.74
C ALA A 17 -29.27 2.89 -23.55
N PRO A 18 -28.71 2.25 -24.59
CA PRO A 18 -27.65 1.24 -24.43
C PRO A 18 -26.33 1.82 -23.89
N ALA A 19 -26.05 3.11 -24.14
CA ALA A 19 -24.83 3.75 -23.66
C ALA A 19 -24.86 4.01 -22.14
N ILE A 20 -26.05 4.21 -21.58
CA ILE A 20 -26.27 4.43 -20.14
C ILE A 20 -26.17 3.13 -19.35
N LEU A 21 -26.49 2.00 -19.98
CA LEU A 21 -26.44 0.66 -19.38
C LEU A 21 -25.09 -0.05 -19.56
N LYS A 22 -24.02 0.70 -19.84
CA LYS A 22 -22.68 0.11 -19.95
C LYS A 22 -22.19 -0.27 -18.56
N GLU A 23 -21.96 -1.55 -18.34
CA GLU A 23 -21.18 -2.04 -17.21
C GLU A 23 -19.82 -1.36 -17.28
N THR A 24 -19.44 -0.65 -16.20
CA THR A 24 -18.12 -0.05 -16.09
C THR A 24 -17.11 -1.15 -16.36
N GLN A 25 -16.31 -0.97 -17.42
CA GLN A 25 -15.35 -1.99 -17.85
C GLN A 25 -14.50 -2.39 -16.64
N SER A 26 -14.65 -3.63 -16.19
CA SER A 26 -13.88 -4.18 -15.08
C SER A 26 -12.43 -4.26 -15.53
N TYR A 27 -11.60 -3.34 -15.07
CA TYR A 27 -10.19 -3.34 -15.41
C TYR A 27 -9.49 -4.49 -14.66
N ALA A 28 -8.95 -5.43 -15.43
CA ALA A 28 -8.06 -6.47 -14.93
C ALA A 28 -6.63 -6.09 -15.33
N PRO A 29 -5.72 -5.83 -14.37
CA PRO A 29 -4.36 -5.47 -14.69
C PRO A 29 -3.63 -6.66 -15.32
N ALA A 30 -2.73 -6.38 -16.27
CA ALA A 30 -1.89 -7.41 -16.85
C ALA A 30 -0.89 -7.93 -15.80
N VAL A 31 -0.49 -9.19 -15.93
CA VAL A 31 0.55 -9.78 -15.08
C VAL A 31 1.76 -10.12 -15.96
N PRO A 32 2.97 -9.61 -15.67
CA PRO A 32 3.28 -8.55 -14.70
C PRO A 32 3.00 -7.13 -15.22
N SER A 33 2.58 -6.22 -14.35
CA SER A 33 2.40 -4.79 -14.68
C SER A 33 2.51 -3.89 -13.44
N TRP A 34 2.37 -2.58 -13.63
CA TRP A 34 2.33 -1.60 -12.55
C TRP A 34 0.94 -0.97 -12.43
N VAL A 35 0.49 -0.80 -11.19
CA VAL A 35 -0.77 -0.14 -10.85
C VAL A 35 -0.56 0.91 -9.77
N CYS A 36 -1.44 1.90 -9.72
CA CYS A 36 -1.46 2.90 -8.65
C CYS A 36 -2.58 2.57 -7.67
N LEU A 37 -2.24 2.44 -6.39
CA LEU A 37 -3.22 2.14 -5.34
C LEU A 37 -4.03 3.38 -4.97
N THR A 38 -5.30 3.20 -4.64
CA THR A 38 -6.24 4.31 -4.36
C THR A 38 -6.63 4.43 -2.88
N LYS A 39 -6.47 3.35 -2.10
CA LYS A 39 -6.77 3.32 -0.65
C LYS A 39 -5.59 3.69 0.22
N HIS A 40 -5.88 4.37 1.33
CA HIS A 40 -4.93 4.58 2.43
C HIS A 40 -4.49 3.23 3.04
N PRO A 41 -3.24 3.03 3.46
CA PRO A 41 -2.13 4.01 3.55
C PRO A 41 -1.32 4.21 2.27
N TYR A 42 -1.63 3.48 1.21
CA TYR A 42 -0.84 3.45 -0.02
C TYR A 42 -1.43 4.27 -1.16
N ASN A 43 -2.35 5.20 -0.86
CA ASN A 43 -3.00 6.00 -1.89
C ASN A 43 -1.94 6.81 -2.68
N GLY A 44 -1.95 6.65 -4.00
CA GLY A 44 -1.00 7.27 -4.92
C GLY A 44 0.33 6.51 -5.05
N ASP A 45 0.52 5.40 -4.34
CA ASP A 45 1.72 4.58 -4.45
C ASP A 45 1.66 3.63 -5.64
N LEU A 46 2.82 3.43 -6.24
CA LEU A 46 3.00 2.48 -7.32
C LEU A 46 3.22 1.09 -6.72
N ALA A 47 2.46 0.11 -7.19
CA ALA A 47 2.57 -1.28 -6.78
C ALA A 47 2.72 -2.19 -8.00
N TYR A 48 3.59 -3.19 -7.87
CA TYR A 48 3.88 -4.14 -8.93
C TYR A 48 2.93 -5.33 -8.84
N VAL A 49 2.18 -5.61 -9.90
CA VAL A 49 1.25 -6.74 -9.96
C VAL A 49 2.04 -8.01 -10.20
N LYS A 50 2.06 -8.88 -9.19
CA LYS A 50 2.71 -10.19 -9.22
C LYS A 50 1.76 -11.27 -9.71
N ASP A 51 0.49 -11.19 -9.33
CA ASP A 51 -0.55 -12.15 -9.72
C ASP A 51 -1.93 -11.49 -9.71
N TYR A 52 -2.90 -12.08 -10.40
CA TYR A 52 -4.28 -11.62 -10.40
C TYR A 52 -5.23 -12.83 -10.40
N ASP A 53 -6.10 -12.89 -9.39
CA ASP A 53 -7.07 -13.96 -9.21
C ASP A 53 -8.48 -13.43 -8.90
N VAL A 54 -9.39 -14.34 -8.54
CA VAL A 54 -10.79 -14.00 -8.21
C VAL A 54 -10.93 -13.11 -6.96
N TRP A 55 -9.88 -13.00 -6.14
CA TRP A 55 -9.83 -12.15 -4.95
C TRP A 55 -9.14 -10.81 -5.22
N GLY A 56 -8.73 -10.55 -6.46
CA GLY A 56 -8.07 -9.31 -6.89
C GLY A 56 -6.60 -9.48 -7.26
N ALA A 57 -5.88 -8.37 -7.28
CA ALA A 57 -4.46 -8.34 -7.59
C ALA A 57 -3.64 -8.63 -6.33
N LYS A 58 -2.68 -9.56 -6.45
CA LYS A 58 -1.56 -9.67 -5.53
C LYS A 58 -0.47 -8.72 -6.00
N VAL A 59 -0.18 -7.71 -5.19
CA VAL A 59 0.79 -6.66 -5.52
C VAL A 59 1.94 -6.59 -4.54
N LEU A 60 3.10 -6.15 -5.01
CA LEU A 60 4.25 -5.76 -4.21
C LEU A 60 4.29 -4.24 -4.07
N VAL A 61 4.31 -3.75 -2.84
CA VAL A 61 4.34 -2.31 -2.53
C VAL A 61 5.39 -2.00 -1.48
N VAL A 62 5.96 -0.79 -1.51
CA VAL A 62 6.89 -0.33 -0.47
C VAL A 62 6.13 -0.20 0.85
N PRO A 63 6.55 -0.90 1.92
CA PRO A 63 5.80 -0.90 3.16
C PRO A 63 5.88 0.43 3.91
N CYS A 64 4.80 0.69 4.64
CA CYS A 64 4.66 1.76 5.60
C CYS A 64 5.01 1.22 7.00
N LEU A 65 6.28 1.31 7.42
CA LEU A 65 6.77 0.71 8.66
C LEU A 65 6.91 1.73 9.79
N HIS A 66 6.65 1.26 11.02
CA HIS A 66 6.93 2.03 12.23
C HIS A 66 8.32 1.67 12.76
N LEU A 67 9.34 2.45 12.42
CA LEU A 67 10.73 2.19 12.82
C LEU A 67 11.15 2.86 14.14
N ASN A 68 10.20 3.45 14.87
CA ASN A 68 10.45 4.06 16.17
C ASN A 68 9.32 3.69 17.17
N PRO A 69 9.47 2.63 17.98
CA PRO A 69 8.63 2.39 19.14
C PRO A 69 9.07 3.32 20.28
N GLY A 70 8.98 4.64 20.06
CA GLY A 70 9.40 5.65 21.01
C GLY A 70 8.38 5.88 22.12
N ALA A 71 8.20 4.89 23.01
CA ALA A 71 8.04 5.11 24.46
C ALA A 71 7.87 3.76 25.19
N PRO A 72 8.65 3.48 26.25
CA PRO A 72 8.27 2.44 27.19
C PRO A 72 6.88 2.78 27.77
N PRO A 73 6.02 1.78 28.10
CA PRO A 73 4.79 2.05 28.82
C PRO A 73 5.16 2.82 30.09
N VAL A 74 4.61 4.02 30.24
CA VAL A 74 4.81 4.85 31.43
C VAL A 74 4.37 4.00 32.62
N GLN A 75 5.34 3.47 33.38
CA GLN A 75 5.03 2.80 34.63
C GLN A 75 4.25 3.79 35.50
N PRO A 76 3.06 3.44 35.99
CA PRO A 76 2.26 4.34 36.81
C PRO A 76 2.97 4.47 38.16
N GLY A 77 3.79 5.52 38.33
CA GLY A 77 4.38 5.79 39.65
C GLY A 77 5.54 6.78 39.73
N LYS A 78 6.27 7.08 38.65
CA LYS A 78 7.42 8.00 38.74
C LYS A 78 7.13 9.36 38.09
N ARG A 79 6.67 10.30 38.91
CA ARG A 79 6.69 11.74 38.59
C ARG A 79 8.13 12.18 38.36
N LYS A 80 8.53 12.40 37.10
CA LYS A 80 9.74 13.17 36.78
C LYS A 80 9.36 14.46 36.05
N ARG A 81 9.77 15.54 36.70
CA ARG A 81 9.69 16.94 36.30
C ARG A 81 10.48 17.17 35.00
N THR A 82 9.89 17.97 34.11
CA THR A 82 10.54 18.83 33.11
C THR A 82 11.59 18.21 32.18
N THR A 83 11.16 17.78 30.99
CA THR A 83 11.94 17.92 29.75
C THR A 83 10.98 18.12 28.55
N SER A 84 11.23 19.22 27.85
CA SER A 84 10.80 19.65 26.51
C SER A 84 9.52 19.07 25.88
N LEU A 85 8.65 20.01 25.47
CA LEU A 85 7.53 19.85 24.53
C LEU A 85 7.92 19.27 23.15
N ALA A 86 9.21 18.95 22.93
CA ALA A 86 9.76 18.41 21.69
C ALA A 86 9.72 16.87 21.61
N GLN A 87 9.67 16.14 22.74
CA GLN A 87 9.68 14.68 22.73
C GLN A 87 8.31 14.01 22.52
N ARG A 88 7.22 14.78 22.47
CA ARG A 88 5.87 14.25 22.18
C ARG A 88 5.55 14.13 20.68
N LYS A 89 6.50 14.46 19.79
CA LYS A 89 6.30 14.35 18.33
C LYS A 89 6.76 13.01 17.72
N HIS A 90 7.23 12.05 18.52
CA HIS A 90 7.81 10.80 18.00
C HIS A 90 6.95 9.55 18.22
N ALA A 91 5.72 9.70 18.71
CA ALA A 91 4.75 8.60 18.71
C ALA A 91 4.20 8.44 17.29
N GLY A 92 4.73 7.46 16.54
CA GLY A 92 4.01 6.88 15.39
C GLY A 92 4.29 7.49 14.02
N HIS A 93 5.49 8.01 13.75
CA HIS A 93 5.87 8.30 12.35
C HIS A 93 5.96 6.98 11.57
N VAL A 94 5.14 6.85 10.54
CA VAL A 94 5.15 5.74 9.59
C VAL A 94 6.06 6.14 8.44
N GLU A 95 7.12 5.40 8.22
CA GLU A 95 8.08 5.66 7.17
C GLU A 95 7.87 4.70 5.99
N LYS A 96 7.80 5.24 4.78
CA LYS A 96 7.80 4.46 3.54
C LYS A 96 9.23 4.03 3.25
N CYS A 97 9.55 2.79 3.57
CA CYS A 97 10.89 2.23 3.44
C CYS A 97 10.80 0.75 3.12
N LEU A 98 11.84 0.20 2.49
CA LEU A 98 11.93 -1.24 2.28
C LEU A 98 12.07 -1.95 3.63
N PHE A 99 11.44 -3.11 3.74
CA PHE A 99 11.56 -3.95 4.90
C PHE A 99 12.99 -4.50 5.03
N ASP A 100 13.66 -4.15 6.13
CA ASP A 100 14.94 -4.71 6.52
C ASP A 100 14.78 -5.58 7.77
N HIS A 101 15.03 -6.87 7.62
CA HIS A 101 14.94 -7.83 8.71
C HIS A 101 15.89 -7.54 9.87
N HIS A 102 17.11 -7.03 9.62
CA HIS A 102 18.06 -6.71 10.69
C HIS A 102 17.51 -5.58 11.57
N GLN A 103 17.02 -4.51 10.94
CA GLN A 103 16.43 -3.37 11.63
C GLN A 103 15.18 -3.78 12.44
N ILE A 104 14.35 -4.68 11.90
CA ILE A 104 13.16 -5.17 12.60
C ILE A 104 13.53 -6.04 13.80
N ILE A 105 14.55 -6.90 13.69
CA ILE A 105 15.07 -7.68 14.82
C ILE A 105 15.59 -6.75 15.93
N ASP A 106 16.33 -5.70 15.57
CA ASP A 106 16.88 -4.74 16.53
C ASP A 106 15.78 -3.98 17.30
N ILE A 107 14.68 -3.65 16.62
CA ILE A 107 13.59 -2.84 17.19
C ILE A 107 12.55 -3.68 17.93
N TYR A 108 12.13 -4.80 17.34
CA TYR A 108 10.98 -5.59 17.79
C TYR A 108 11.38 -6.94 18.39
N GLY A 109 12.63 -7.37 18.21
CA GLY A 109 13.13 -8.65 18.66
C GLY A 109 12.88 -9.78 17.66
N GLU A 110 13.81 -10.74 17.63
CA GLU A 110 13.84 -11.86 16.69
C GLU A 110 12.55 -12.72 16.70
N SER A 111 11.93 -12.89 17.88
CA SER A 111 10.71 -13.69 18.03
C SER A 111 9.50 -13.16 17.26
N THR A 112 9.52 -11.88 16.87
CA THR A 112 8.41 -11.25 16.13
C THR A 112 8.48 -11.49 14.62
N LEU A 113 9.62 -12.01 14.15
CA LEU A 113 9.91 -12.28 12.76
C LEU A 113 9.89 -13.79 12.51
N LYS A 114 9.20 -14.21 11.46
CA LYS A 114 9.34 -15.57 10.92
C LYS A 114 9.96 -15.49 9.55
N HIS A 115 10.92 -16.35 9.25
CA HIS A 115 11.58 -16.38 7.96
C HIS A 115 11.39 -17.75 7.29
N ARG A 116 11.05 -17.74 6.00
CA ARG A 116 10.97 -18.94 5.17
C ARG A 116 11.49 -18.63 3.76
N ASN A 117 12.62 -19.22 3.40
CA ASN A 117 13.29 -19.05 2.11
C ASN A 117 13.77 -17.62 1.82
N GLN A 118 12.98 -16.83 1.08
CA GLN A 118 13.23 -15.42 0.75
C GLN A 118 12.11 -14.52 1.27
N VAL A 119 11.18 -15.10 2.02
CA VAL A 119 9.98 -14.42 2.50
C VAL A 119 10.07 -14.27 4.01
N PHE A 120 9.79 -13.06 4.47
CA PHE A 120 9.67 -12.71 5.87
C PHE A 120 8.21 -12.52 6.23
N VAL A 121 7.81 -12.97 7.41
CA VAL A 121 6.48 -12.72 7.97
C VAL A 121 6.65 -11.92 9.25
N PHE A 122 6.09 -10.72 9.26
CA PHE A 122 6.15 -9.78 10.37
C PHE A 122 4.79 -9.15 10.58
N LYS A 123 4.27 -9.18 11.82
CA LYS A 123 2.92 -8.68 12.17
C LYS A 123 1.81 -9.17 11.22
N GLN A 124 1.84 -10.47 10.88
CA GLN A 124 0.90 -11.13 9.95
C GLN A 124 0.98 -10.68 8.48
N ASN A 125 1.89 -9.76 8.16
CA ASN A 125 2.16 -9.33 6.79
C ASN A 125 3.33 -10.12 6.21
N ILE A 126 3.28 -10.33 4.90
CA ILE A 126 4.28 -11.07 4.14
C ILE A 126 5.18 -10.06 3.42
N TYR A 127 6.49 -10.23 3.54
CA TYR A 127 7.48 -9.38 2.92
C TYR A 127 8.43 -10.20 2.06
N GLU A 128 8.68 -9.75 0.84
CA GLU A 128 9.53 -10.41 -0.16
C GLU A 128 10.47 -9.35 -0.77
N ASP A 129 11.78 -9.59 -0.73
CA ASP A 129 12.81 -8.63 -1.18
C ASP A 129 12.64 -7.20 -0.60
N GLY A 130 12.06 -7.09 0.59
CA GLY A 130 11.79 -5.81 1.24
C GLY A 130 10.43 -5.18 0.91
N TYR A 131 9.68 -5.73 -0.04
CA TYR A 131 8.33 -5.28 -0.40
C TYR A 131 7.28 -5.97 0.45
N LEU A 132 6.17 -5.28 0.71
CA LEU A 132 4.97 -5.89 1.27
C LEU A 132 4.15 -6.54 0.15
N GLU A 133 3.81 -7.81 0.33
CA GLU A 133 2.79 -8.48 -0.47
C GLU A 133 1.40 -8.10 0.05
N LEU A 134 0.59 -7.51 -0.82
CA LEU A 134 -0.76 -7.04 -0.52
C LEU A 134 -1.75 -7.61 -1.53
N GLN A 135 -2.85 -8.20 -1.04
CA GLN A 135 -4.00 -8.56 -1.86
C GLN A 135 -4.96 -7.36 -1.93
N THR A 136 -5.26 -6.85 -3.12
CA THR A 136 -6.12 -5.68 -3.29
C THR A 136 -6.88 -5.70 -4.62
N ASP A 137 -8.12 -5.23 -4.59
CA ASP A 137 -8.95 -4.91 -5.75
C ASP A 137 -8.97 -3.40 -6.06
N ASP A 138 -8.29 -2.62 -5.22
CA ASP A 138 -8.39 -1.17 -5.18
C ASP A 138 -7.16 -0.50 -5.80
N PHE A 139 -7.21 -0.39 -7.12
CA PHE A 139 -6.21 0.26 -7.94
C PHE A 139 -6.85 1.05 -9.07
N SER A 140 -6.14 2.05 -9.57
CA SER A 140 -6.58 2.85 -10.72
C SER A 140 -6.83 1.96 -11.94
N SER A 141 -7.91 2.24 -12.66
CA SER A 141 -8.26 1.59 -13.93
C SER A 141 -7.30 1.95 -15.06
N GLU A 142 -6.44 2.95 -14.86
CA GLU A 142 -5.46 3.40 -15.84
C GLU A 142 -4.14 2.65 -15.67
N ALA A 143 -3.62 2.09 -16.75
CA ALA A 143 -2.28 1.53 -16.79
C ALA A 143 -1.25 2.63 -16.49
N VAL A 144 -0.45 2.46 -15.45
CA VAL A 144 0.51 3.48 -15.01
C VAL A 144 1.89 3.14 -15.52
N ILE A 145 2.49 4.06 -16.27
CA ILE A 145 3.91 3.98 -16.61
C ILE A 145 4.70 4.47 -15.40
N PRO A 146 5.63 3.68 -14.85
CA PRO A 146 6.42 4.10 -13.70
C PRO A 146 7.22 5.35 -14.01
N LEU A 147 7.03 6.43 -13.24
CA LEU A 147 7.88 7.60 -13.34
C LEU A 147 9.27 7.26 -12.77
N THR A 148 10.34 7.71 -13.43
CA THR A 148 11.74 7.32 -13.15
C THR A 148 12.16 7.49 -11.67
N ASN A 149 11.58 8.46 -10.95
CA ASN A 149 11.81 8.69 -9.53
C ASN A 149 11.16 7.65 -8.60
N LYS A 150 10.04 7.04 -8.99
CA LYS A 150 9.39 5.96 -8.24
C LYS A 150 10.05 4.60 -8.49
N LEU A 151 10.70 4.43 -9.64
CA LEU A 151 11.53 3.26 -9.94
C LEU A 151 12.83 3.19 -9.13
N ALA A 152 13.32 4.31 -8.60
CA ALA A 152 14.59 4.33 -7.86
C ALA A 152 14.56 3.43 -6.61
N LEU A 153 13.39 3.24 -6.00
CA LEU A 153 13.21 2.32 -4.88
C LEU A 153 13.09 0.85 -5.35
N SER A 154 12.62 0.61 -6.58
CA SER A 154 12.42 -0.73 -7.17
C SER A 154 13.66 -1.37 -7.78
N LYS A 155 14.73 -0.61 -8.06
CA LYS A 155 15.98 -1.08 -8.68
C LYS A 155 16.71 -2.23 -7.98
N ASN A 156 16.39 -2.52 -6.71
CA ASN A 156 17.09 -3.55 -5.93
C ASN A 156 16.27 -4.83 -5.74
N ALA A 157 15.05 -4.92 -6.29
CA ALA A 157 14.17 -6.06 -6.12
C ALA A 157 14.49 -7.14 -7.15
N LYS A 158 14.91 -8.34 -6.74
CA LYS A 158 15.02 -9.48 -7.69
C LYS A 158 13.63 -9.93 -8.16
N ALA A 159 12.61 -9.70 -7.34
CA ALA A 159 11.21 -9.98 -7.65
C ALA A 159 10.61 -9.11 -8.77
N ILE A 160 11.25 -7.99 -9.14
CA ILE A 160 10.78 -7.07 -10.20
C ILE A 160 11.81 -7.15 -11.34
N SER A 161 11.42 -7.72 -12.49
CA SER A 161 12.33 -7.88 -13.63
C SER A 161 12.83 -6.52 -14.14
N ASP A 162 14.13 -6.43 -14.45
CA ASP A 162 14.77 -5.28 -15.09
C ASP A 162 14.16 -4.95 -16.46
N ASP A 163 13.51 -5.92 -17.13
CA ASP A 163 12.86 -5.73 -18.44
C ASP A 163 11.73 -4.69 -18.42
N PHE A 164 11.22 -4.34 -17.24
CA PHE A 164 10.15 -3.33 -17.07
C PHE A 164 10.68 -1.96 -16.61
N MET A 165 12.01 -1.77 -16.65
CA MET A 165 12.71 -0.55 -16.22
C MET A 165 13.26 0.29 -17.38
N GLU A 166 13.12 -0.17 -18.63
CA GLU A 166 13.51 0.55 -19.87
C GLU A 166 12.38 1.43 -20.45
#